data_AF-A0A7X7LN67-F1
#
_entry.id   AF-A0A7X7LN67-F1
#
_cell.length_a   1.000
_cell.length_b   1.000
_cell.length_c   1.000
_cell.angle_alpha   90.00
_cell.angle_beta   90.00
_cell.angle_gamma   90.00
#
_symmetry.space_group_name_H-M   'P 1'
#
loop_
_entity.id
_entity.type
_entity.pdbx_description
1 polymer ?
#
loop_
_entity_poly.entity_id
_entity_poly.type
_entity_poly.pdbx_seq_one_letter_code
_entity_poly.pdbx_strand_id
1 'polypeptide(L)'
;MRQNENAELLIYCSRCSLRANEYNWTLETASLYSVKGRETPTFIYVLLDSARGNKAQWENFKVVCPRCHEKIILRRLTIPSIELLEEYAAEVGLEYVNSFY
;
A
#
# COMPACT_ATOMS: atom_id res chain seq x y z
N MET A 1 -12.85 6.92 -4.57
CA MET A 1 -13.77 5.75 -4.49
C MET A 1 -13.28 4.71 -5.48
N ARG A 2 -13.39 3.40 -5.19
CA ARG A 2 -12.91 2.35 -6.11
C ARG A 2 -13.94 2.13 -7.22
N GLN A 3 -13.48 2.02 -8.47
CA GLN A 3 -14.32 1.73 -9.62
C GLN A 3 -14.80 0.27 -9.62
N ASN A 4 -13.88 -0.67 -9.37
CA ASN A 4 -14.19 -2.07 -9.10
C ASN A 4 -13.91 -2.42 -7.63
N GLU A 5 -14.96 -2.62 -6.84
CA GLU A 5 -14.82 -2.99 -5.42
C GLU A 5 -14.35 -4.44 -5.22
N ASN A 6 -14.47 -5.28 -6.25
CA ASN A 6 -14.07 -6.68 -6.25
C ASN A 6 -12.61 -6.90 -6.70
N ALA A 7 -11.93 -5.86 -7.17
CA ALA A 7 -10.52 -5.96 -7.52
C ALA A 7 -9.70 -6.33 -6.28
N GLU A 8 -8.75 -7.24 -6.45
CA GLU A 8 -7.94 -7.72 -5.32
C GLU A 8 -6.45 -7.70 -5.64
N LEU A 9 -5.69 -7.08 -4.74
CA LEU A 9 -4.23 -7.15 -4.72
C LEU A 9 -3.75 -7.76 -3.41
N LEU A 10 -3.44 -9.05 -3.46
CA LEU A 10 -3.05 -9.81 -2.27
C LEU A 10 -1.58 -9.59 -1.91
N ILE A 11 -1.34 -8.85 -0.83
CA ILE A 11 -0.01 -8.59 -0.29
C ILE A 11 0.37 -9.64 0.75
N TYR A 12 1.59 -10.17 0.63
CA TYR A 12 2.13 -11.18 1.53
C TYR A 12 2.76 -10.56 2.78
N CYS A 13 2.37 -11.05 3.95
CA CYS A 13 2.99 -10.69 5.21
C CYS A 13 4.14 -11.63 5.56
N SER A 14 5.37 -11.11 5.64
CA SER A 14 6.57 -11.88 6.01
C SER A 14 6.63 -12.36 7.46
N ARG A 15 5.69 -11.94 8.32
CA ARG A 15 5.62 -12.32 9.74
C ARG A 15 4.68 -13.49 10.01
N CYS A 16 3.41 -13.39 9.61
CA CYS A 16 2.42 -14.45 9.78
C CYS A 16 2.24 -15.36 8.56
N SER A 17 2.95 -15.09 7.47
CA SER A 17 2.87 -15.85 6.21
C SER A 17 1.50 -15.89 5.55
N LEU A 18 0.58 -15.01 5.95
CA LEU A 18 -0.75 -14.87 5.37
C LEU A 18 -0.79 -13.75 4.33
N ARG A 19 -1.78 -13.82 3.44
CA ARG A 19 -2.08 -12.79 2.46
C ARG A 19 -3.29 -11.97 2.90
N ALA A 20 -3.26 -10.68 2.57
CA ALA A 20 -4.40 -9.80 2.74
C ALA A 20 -4.44 -8.78 1.60
N ASN A 21 -5.65 -8.41 1.19
CA ASN A 21 -5.88 -7.44 0.14
C ASN A 21 -5.32 -6.07 0.55
N GLU A 22 -4.76 -5.32 -0.39
CA GLU A 22 -3.95 -4.12 -0.14
C GLU A 22 -4.71 -3.05 0.66
N TYR A 23 -6.01 -2.87 0.41
CA TYR A 23 -6.82 -1.84 1.05
C TYR A 23 -7.06 -2.12 2.54
N ASN A 24 -6.80 -3.35 2.99
CA ASN A 24 -6.83 -3.71 4.41
C ASN A 24 -5.52 -3.37 5.12
N TRP A 25 -4.43 -3.08 4.40
CA TRP A 25 -3.18 -2.69 5.02
C TRP A 25 -3.22 -1.21 5.39
N THR A 26 -2.84 -0.92 6.64
CA THR A 26 -2.80 0.46 7.13
C THR A 26 -1.37 0.97 7.16
N LEU A 27 -1.14 2.18 6.66
CA LEU A 27 0.14 2.86 6.87
C LEU A 27 0.23 3.26 8.36
N GLU A 28 1.21 2.71 9.10
CA GLU A 28 1.34 2.98 10.54
C GLU A 28 1.55 4.47 10.82
N THR A 29 2.28 5.12 9.92
CA THR A 29 2.62 6.54 9.97
C THR A 29 1.57 7.42 9.30
N ALA A 30 0.30 6.99 9.22
CA ALA A 30 -0.83 7.87 8.89
C ALA A 30 -0.87 9.10 9.81
N SER A 31 -0.49 8.95 11.09
CA SER A 31 -0.37 10.07 12.02
C SER A 31 0.73 11.09 11.65
N LEU A 32 1.80 10.63 11.00
CA LEU A 32 2.91 11.46 10.54
C LEU A 32 2.51 12.33 9.34
N TYR A 33 1.55 11.85 8.54
CA TYR A 33 0.90 12.64 7.51
C TYR A 33 -0.09 13.65 8.13
N SER A 34 -0.97 13.19 9.02
CA SER A 34 -2.01 14.04 9.60
C SER A 34 -1.49 15.18 10.49
N VAL A 35 -0.35 15.04 11.16
CA VAL A 35 0.20 16.07 12.08
C VAL A 35 0.74 17.32 11.38
N LYS A 36 1.00 17.29 10.06
CA LYS A 36 1.54 18.45 9.31
C LYS A 36 0.65 18.92 8.15
N GLY A 37 -0.62 18.53 8.13
CA GLY A 37 -1.51 18.80 7.00
C GLY A 37 -1.09 18.08 5.71
N ARG A 38 -0.34 16.97 5.84
CA ARG A 38 -0.03 16.11 4.71
C ARG A 38 -1.13 15.05 4.63
N GLU A 39 -1.67 14.86 3.45
CA GLU A 39 -2.66 13.83 3.21
C GLU A 39 -1.96 12.45 3.19
N THR A 40 -2.65 11.43 3.69
CA THR A 40 -2.15 10.06 3.81
C THR A 40 -2.41 9.33 2.48
N PRO A 41 -1.37 8.93 1.73
CA PRO A 41 -1.58 8.21 0.48
C PRO A 41 -2.22 6.84 0.73
N THR A 42 -2.93 6.31 -0.28
CA THR A 42 -3.28 4.89 -0.29
C THR A 42 -2.05 4.00 -0.29
N PHE A 43 -2.21 2.76 0.16
CA PHE A 43 -1.11 1.81 0.11
C PHE A 43 -0.69 1.47 -1.33
N ILE A 44 -1.64 1.38 -2.27
CA ILE A 44 -1.35 1.14 -3.69
C ILE A 44 -0.50 2.26 -4.30
N TYR A 45 -0.74 3.52 -3.95
CA TYR A 45 0.10 4.64 -4.38
C TYR A 45 1.56 4.44 -3.96
N VAL A 46 1.78 4.08 -2.69
CA VAL A 46 3.11 3.83 -2.14
C VAL A 46 3.81 2.67 -2.85
N LEU A 47 3.07 1.60 -3.16
CA LEU A 47 3.61 0.45 -3.88
C LEU A 47 4.01 0.80 -5.32
N LEU A 48 3.15 1.51 -6.05
CA LEU A 48 3.43 1.97 -7.42
C LEU A 48 4.62 2.93 -7.48
N ASP A 49 4.64 3.94 -6.60
CA ASP A 49 5.72 4.92 -6.57
C ASP A 49 7.06 4.26 -6.21
N SER A 50 7.05 3.33 -5.24
CA SER A 50 8.22 2.51 -4.92
C SER A 50 8.68 1.64 -6.10
N ALA A 51 7.75 1.06 -6.87
CA ALA A 51 8.07 0.22 -8.03
C ALA A 51 8.64 1.03 -9.21
N ARG A 52 8.24 2.30 -9.35
CA ARG A 52 8.72 3.24 -10.39
C ARG A 52 10.11 3.81 -10.14
N GLY A 53 10.78 3.42 -9.06
CA GLY A 53 12.15 3.82 -8.75
C GLY A 53 12.29 4.79 -7.58
N ASN A 54 11.19 5.30 -7.01
CA ASN A 54 11.23 6.17 -5.83
C ASN A 54 11.37 5.39 -4.51
N LYS A 55 11.93 4.18 -4.56
CA LYS A 55 12.05 3.25 -3.43
C LYS A 55 12.64 3.89 -2.18
N ALA A 56 13.67 4.72 -2.32
CA ALA A 56 14.39 5.41 -1.23
C ALA A 56 13.46 6.21 -0.30
N GLN A 57 12.39 6.80 -0.84
CA GLN A 57 11.41 7.57 -0.07
C GLN A 57 10.61 6.69 0.89
N TRP A 58 10.40 5.42 0.53
CA TRP A 58 9.46 4.52 1.19
C TRP A 58 10.15 3.39 1.97
N GLU A 59 11.47 3.27 1.93
CA GLU A 59 12.18 2.11 2.50
C GLU A 59 11.96 1.92 4.01
N ASN A 60 11.78 3.02 4.74
CA ASN A 60 11.58 3.03 6.18
C ASN A 60 10.11 3.16 6.58
N PHE A 61 9.20 3.24 5.60
CA PHE A 61 7.77 3.27 5.90
C PHE A 61 7.34 1.97 6.54
N LYS A 62 6.44 2.08 7.50
CA LYS A 62 5.88 0.94 8.20
C LYS A 62 4.41 0.81 7.84
N VAL A 63 4.01 -0.44 7.61
CA VAL A 63 2.63 -0.82 7.38
C VAL A 63 2.21 -1.85 8.41
N VAL A 64 0.94 -1.84 8.76
CA VAL A 64 0.37 -2.75 9.75
C VAL A 64 -0.34 -3.86 9.00
N CYS A 65 0.05 -5.10 9.27
CA CYS A 65 -0.61 -6.25 8.70
C CYS A 65 -2.02 -6.40 9.30
N PRO A 66 -3.09 -6.50 8.50
CA PRO A 66 -4.45 -6.65 9.02
C PRO A 66 -4.74 -8.02 9.66
N ARG A 67 -3.86 -9.00 9.46
CA ARG A 67 -4.04 -10.36 9.99
C ARG A 67 -3.42 -10.54 11.37
N CYS A 68 -2.17 -10.13 11.54
CA CYS A 68 -1.44 -10.29 12.80
C CYS A 68 -1.15 -8.99 13.53
N HIS A 69 -1.55 -7.83 12.98
CA HIS A 69 -1.33 -6.49 13.53
C HIS A 69 0.15 -6.12 13.76
N GLU A 70 1.08 -6.92 13.23
CA GLU A 70 2.50 -6.62 13.26
C GLU A 70 2.84 -5.45 12.33
N LYS A 71 3.79 -4.64 12.78
CA LYS A 71 4.36 -3.53 12.01
C LYS A 71 5.49 -4.05 11.14
N ILE A 72 5.36 -3.87 9.84
CA ILE A 72 6.29 -4.37 8.83
C ILE A 72 6.87 -3.18 8.08
N ILE A 73 8.20 -3.14 7.98
CA ILE A 73 8.87 -2.14 7.17
C ILE A 73 8.65 -2.50 5.70
N LEU A 74 8.27 -1.53 4.86
CA LEU A 74 7.94 -1.74 3.44
C LEU A 74 9.05 -2.47 2.69
N ARG A 75 10.32 -2.16 2.95
CA ARG A 75 11.47 -2.87 2.34
C ARG A 75 11.53 -4.37 2.63
N ARG A 76 10.83 -4.84 3.67
CA ARG A 76 10.70 -6.26 4.06
C ARG A 76 9.44 -6.92 3.50
N LEU A 77 8.59 -6.16 2.79
CA LEU A 77 7.49 -6.72 2.03
C LEU A 77 7.99 -7.11 0.65
N THR A 78 7.45 -8.23 0.16
CA THR A 78 7.58 -8.59 -1.24
C THR A 78 6.63 -7.71 -2.03
N ILE A 79 7.15 -6.67 -2.66
CA ILE A 79 6.38 -5.79 -3.54
C ILE A 79 6.05 -6.58 -4.82
N PRO A 80 4.78 -6.63 -5.24
CA PRO A 80 4.41 -7.23 -6.52
C PRO A 80 5.11 -6.58 -7.71
N SER A 81 5.09 -7.25 -8.87
CA SER A 81 5.68 -6.67 -10.08
C SER A 81 4.91 -5.42 -10.51
N ILE A 82 5.58 -4.52 -11.24
CA ILE A 82 4.97 -3.26 -11.66
C ILE A 82 3.75 -3.50 -12.55
N GLU A 83 3.79 -4.53 -13.39
CA GLU A 83 2.69 -4.91 -14.28
C GLU A 83 1.43 -5.25 -13.46
N LEU A 84 1.57 -6.07 -12.41
CA LEU A 84 0.44 -6.45 -11.55
C LEU A 84 -0.13 -5.25 -10.78
N LEU A 85 0.74 -4.33 -10.34
CA LEU A 85 0.31 -3.11 -9.67
C LEU A 85 -0.46 -2.19 -10.61
N GLU A 86 -0.01 -2.07 -11.87
CA GLU A 86 -0.67 -1.24 -12.88
C GLU A 86 -1.99 -1.85 -13.36
N GLU A 87 -2.08 -3.17 -13.50
CA GLU A 87 -3.33 -3.89 -13.76
C GLU A 87 -4.34 -3.63 -12.64
N TYR A 88 -3.93 -3.84 -11.38
CA TYR A 88 -4.80 -3.56 -10.24
C TYR A 88 -5.24 -2.09 -10.21
N ALA A 89 -4.32 -1.16 -10.42
CA ALA A 89 -4.60 0.28 -10.47
C ALA A 89 -5.62 0.65 -11.55
N ALA A 90 -5.56 -0.01 -12.71
CA ALA A 90 -6.54 0.16 -13.77
C ALA A 90 -7.93 -0.37 -13.37
N GLU A 91 -8.01 -1.50 -12.64
CA GLU A 91 -9.28 -2.06 -12.17
C GLU A 91 -9.96 -1.19 -11.09
N VAL A 92 -9.20 -0.73 -10.09
CA VAL A 92 -9.74 0.10 -9.00
C VAL A 92 -9.94 1.56 -9.39
N GLY A 93 -9.34 2.00 -10.49
CA GLY A 93 -9.42 3.35 -11.01
C GLY A 93 -8.41 4.31 -10.39
N LEU A 94 -7.91 5.24 -11.22
CA LEU A 94 -6.90 6.24 -10.84
C LEU A 94 -7.34 7.17 -9.71
N GLU A 95 -8.65 7.40 -9.55
CA GLU A 95 -9.19 8.22 -8.46
C GLU A 95 -8.94 7.59 -7.08
N TYR A 96 -9.03 6.26 -6.98
CA TYR A 96 -8.68 5.56 -5.75
C TYR A 96 -7.18 5.57 -5.53
N VAL A 97 -6.40 5.26 -6.57
CA VAL A 97 -4.94 5.23 -6.47
C VAL A 97 -4.39 6.57 -5.97
N ASN A 98 -4.86 7.67 -6.56
CA ASN A 98 -4.44 9.02 -6.18
C ASN A 98 -5.29 9.64 -5.07
N SER A 99 -6.05 8.84 -4.32
CA SER A 99 -6.74 9.34 -3.13
C SER A 99 -5.73 9.49 -1.99
N PHE A 100 -5.80 10.64 -1.32
CA PHE A 100 -5.05 10.90 -0.11
C PHE A 100 -6.05 11.31 0.99
N TYR A 101 -5.88 10.75 2.20
CA TYR A 101 -6.82 10.84 3.32
C TYR A 101 -6.27 11.56 4.55
#